data_AF-A0A7C6K7I5-F1
#
_entry.id   AF-A0A7C6K7I5-F1
#
_cell.length_a   1.000
_cell.length_b   1.000
_cell.length_c   1.000
_cell.angle_alpha   90.00
_cell.angle_beta   90.00
_cell.angle_gamma   90.00
#
_symmetry.space_group_name_H-M   'P 1'
#
loop_
_entity.id
_entity.type
_entity.pdbx_description
1 polymer ?
#
loop_
_entity_poly.entity_id
_entity_poly.type
_entity_poly.pdbx_seq_one_letter_code
_entity_poly.pdbx_strand_id
1 'polypeptide(L)'
;MIARKSHAERRIREYVAKVGSKWKHEIVDLDTGEIMHEWWETHSRQSPTEKQKFVKDGTNSKVVGFYKVYYDNWSDIIDKKQLSFQEIGVLMSLMRFINWESNYLVHPKTGENLNLSELAKLLKTSRSDLSQYVDRLHSKGLLAKVSTGGPGFPNHYILNSNILFRGNKIKDISEHIRFTKDCEYTPAKDITYKERE
;
A
#
# COMPACT_ATOMS: atom_id res chain seq x y z
N MET A 1 -33.81 -3.04 -28.67
CA MET A 1 -32.46 -3.30 -29.21
C MET A 1 -31.54 -2.25 -28.63
N ILE A 2 -30.75 -2.58 -27.60
CA ILE A 2 -29.95 -1.61 -26.83
C ILE A 2 -28.62 -1.39 -27.55
N ALA A 3 -28.37 -0.15 -27.95
CA ALA A 3 -27.14 0.26 -28.63
C ALA A 3 -25.94 0.08 -27.71
N ARG A 4 -25.00 -0.78 -28.11
CA ARG A 4 -23.67 -0.88 -27.50
C ARG A 4 -22.89 0.40 -27.81
N LYS A 5 -22.60 1.21 -26.80
CA LYS A 5 -21.61 2.29 -26.91
C LYS A 5 -20.26 1.63 -27.22
N SER A 6 -19.71 1.91 -28.41
CA SER A 6 -18.34 1.55 -28.74
C SER A 6 -17.40 2.36 -27.85
N HIS A 7 -16.66 1.71 -26.95
CA HIS A 7 -15.51 2.34 -26.33
C HIS A 7 -14.46 2.50 -27.42
N ALA A 8 -14.27 3.73 -27.90
CA ALA A 8 -13.11 4.06 -28.72
C ALA A 8 -11.85 3.77 -27.89
N GLU A 9 -10.94 2.95 -28.43
CA GLU A 9 -9.60 2.76 -27.86
C GLU A 9 -8.88 4.11 -27.88
N ARG A 10 -8.86 4.81 -26.74
CA ARG A 10 -8.14 6.07 -26.62
C ARG A 10 -6.64 5.80 -26.66
N ARG A 11 -5.95 6.49 -27.56
CA ARG A 11 -4.51 6.33 -27.71
C ARG A 11 -3.82 7.19 -26.66
N ILE A 12 -3.39 6.57 -25.56
CA ILE A 12 -2.64 7.26 -24.51
C ILE A 12 -1.13 7.06 -24.69
N ARG A 13 -0.35 8.08 -24.35
CA ARG A 13 1.12 8.01 -24.31
C ARG A 13 1.64 8.57 -23.00
N GLU A 14 2.56 7.84 -22.38
CA GLU A 14 3.32 8.32 -21.24
C GLU A 14 4.54 9.10 -21.72
N TYR A 15 4.72 10.29 -21.15
CA TYR A 15 5.91 11.12 -21.28
C TYR A 15 6.62 11.14 -19.94
N VAL A 16 7.90 10.80 -19.96
CA VAL A 16 8.75 10.78 -18.76
C VAL A 16 9.86 11.80 -18.95
N ALA A 17 9.86 12.84 -18.13
CA ALA A 17 10.82 13.94 -18.20
C ALA A 17 11.57 14.10 -16.88
N LYS A 18 12.90 14.17 -16.93
CA LYS A 18 13.70 14.48 -15.75
C LYS A 18 13.75 15.99 -15.54
N VAL A 19 13.24 16.46 -14.39
CA VAL A 19 13.25 17.88 -14.00
C VAL A 19 14.01 17.99 -12.68
N GLY A 20 15.27 18.42 -12.75
CA GLY A 20 16.17 18.46 -11.60
C GLY A 20 16.54 17.06 -11.07
N SER A 21 16.25 16.80 -9.79
CA SER A 21 16.47 15.50 -9.12
C SER A 21 15.26 14.56 -9.15
N LYS A 22 14.13 15.01 -9.73
CA LYS A 22 12.88 14.26 -9.83
C LYS A 22 12.56 13.93 -11.28
N TRP A 23 11.73 12.93 -11.46
CA TRP A 23 11.18 12.49 -12.73
C TRP A 23 9.70 12.84 -12.73
N LYS A 24 9.24 13.45 -13.81
CA LYS A 24 7.86 13.85 -14.03
C LYS A 24 7.28 12.88 -15.05
N HIS A 25 6.13 12.32 -14.73
CA HIS A 25 5.38 11.44 -15.62
C HIS A 25 4.08 12.12 -16.00
N GLU A 26 3.78 12.16 -17.30
CA GLU A 26 2.57 12.74 -17.86
C GLU A 26 1.93 11.71 -18.80
N ILE A 27 0.72 11.26 -18.50
CA ILE A 27 -0.07 10.47 -19.45
C ILE A 27 -0.92 11.43 -20.24
N VAL A 28 -0.68 11.50 -21.54
CA VAL A 28 -1.37 12.38 -22.48
C VAL A 28 -2.27 11.55 -23.38
N ASP A 29 -3.51 11.98 -23.53
CA ASP A 29 -4.43 11.47 -24.54
C ASP A 29 -4.01 12.06 -25.90
N LEU A 30 -3.58 11.21 -26.84
CA LEU A 30 -3.06 11.65 -28.13
C LEU A 30 -4.13 12.21 -29.05
N ASP A 31 -5.40 11.92 -28.80
CA ASP A 31 -6.52 12.37 -29.62
C ASP A 31 -6.96 13.80 -29.22
N THR A 32 -6.74 14.19 -27.97
CA THR A 32 -7.14 15.50 -27.42
C THR A 32 -5.98 16.41 -27.01
N GLY A 33 -4.79 15.84 -26.80
CA GLY A 33 -3.63 16.56 -26.24
C GLY A 33 -3.75 16.87 -24.75
N GLU A 34 -4.78 16.36 -24.07
CA GLU A 34 -5.01 16.60 -22.65
C GLU A 34 -4.12 15.70 -21.78
N ILE A 35 -3.51 16.28 -20.75
CA ILE A 35 -2.78 15.54 -19.72
C ILE A 35 -3.82 14.89 -18.80
N MET A 36 -3.99 13.58 -18.93
CA MET A 36 -4.94 12.79 -18.14
C MET A 36 -4.44 12.52 -16.72
N HIS A 37 -3.12 12.40 -16.54
CA HIS A 37 -2.52 12.10 -15.24
C HIS A 37 -1.09 12.61 -15.16
N GLU A 38 -0.76 13.28 -14.05
CA GLU A 38 0.58 13.75 -13.74
C GLU A 38 1.02 13.18 -12.37
N TRP A 39 2.22 12.61 -12.30
CA TRP A 39 2.86 12.28 -11.02
C TRP A 39 4.38 12.49 -11.05
N TRP A 40 4.98 12.58 -9.86
CA TRP A 40 6.39 12.87 -9.67
C TRP A 40 7.10 11.71 -8.97
N GLU A 41 8.14 11.17 -9.58
CA GLU A 41 8.98 10.11 -9.04
C GLU A 41 10.35 10.66 -8.62
N THR A 42 10.72 10.46 -7.35
CA THR A 42 12.07 10.84 -6.88
C THR A 42 12.97 9.62 -6.95
N HIS A 43 13.84 9.56 -7.95
CA HIS A 43 14.96 8.61 -7.94
C HIS A 43 15.99 9.07 -6.90
N SER A 44 15.85 8.64 -5.64
CA SER A 44 16.98 8.68 -4.74
C SER A 44 18.03 7.72 -5.31
N ARG A 45 19.13 8.25 -5.85
CA ARG A 45 20.37 7.48 -5.98
C ARG A 45 20.73 7.06 -4.57
N GLN A 46 20.37 5.83 -4.19
CA GLN A 46 20.93 5.21 -3.00
C GLN A 46 22.43 5.12 -3.25
N SER A 47 23.17 6.03 -2.63
CA SER A 47 24.63 6.06 -2.68
C SER A 47 25.12 4.68 -2.19
N PRO A 48 26.10 4.04 -2.86
CA PRO A 48 26.64 2.73 -2.42
C PRO A 48 27.19 2.69 -0.98
N THR A 49 27.29 3.84 -0.33
CA THR A 49 27.80 4.05 1.03
C THR A 49 26.75 4.55 2.02
N GLU A 50 25.51 4.75 1.60
CA GLU A 50 24.45 5.19 2.49
C GLU A 50 23.97 3.98 3.30
N LYS A 51 24.61 3.79 4.46
CA LYS A 51 24.20 2.79 5.45
C LYS A 51 22.70 2.91 5.62
N GLN A 52 21.96 1.84 5.32
CA GLN A 52 20.54 1.74 5.65
C GLN A 52 20.39 2.28 7.07
N LYS A 53 19.72 3.43 7.20
CA LYS A 53 19.08 3.74 8.47
C LYS A 53 18.01 2.67 8.59
N PHE A 54 18.37 1.54 9.19
CA PHE A 54 17.43 0.77 9.95
C PHE A 54 16.70 1.83 10.76
N VAL A 55 15.46 2.14 10.39
CA VAL A 55 14.61 2.94 11.25
C VAL A 55 14.30 2.01 12.42
N LYS A 56 15.28 1.84 13.31
CA LYS A 56 15.01 1.75 14.73
C LYS A 56 14.14 2.96 14.99
N ASP A 57 12.97 2.72 15.58
CA ASP A 57 11.92 3.71 15.77
C ASP A 57 12.49 5.08 16.17
N GLY A 58 12.50 6.02 15.23
CA GLY A 58 13.13 7.32 15.45
C GLY A 58 14.62 7.26 15.83
N THR A 59 15.21 8.42 15.97
CA THR A 59 16.63 8.60 16.33
C THR A 59 16.99 8.14 17.76
N ASN A 60 16.14 7.38 18.45
CA ASN A 60 16.35 6.92 19.82
C ASN A 60 16.05 5.42 19.95
N SER A 61 17.09 4.61 20.10
CA SER A 61 17.07 3.17 20.38
C SER A 61 16.35 2.76 21.69
N LYS A 62 15.67 3.68 22.37
CA LYS A 62 14.91 3.51 23.61
C LYS A 62 13.39 3.64 23.42
N VAL A 63 12.92 4.06 22.24
CA VAL A 63 11.48 4.27 22.02
C VAL A 63 10.83 2.95 21.69
N VAL A 64 9.83 2.56 22.48
CA VAL A 64 8.99 1.40 22.21
C VAL A 64 8.19 1.67 20.94
N GLY A 65 8.32 0.79 19.93
CA GLY A 65 7.52 0.87 18.72
C GLY A 65 6.03 0.71 19.02
N PHE A 66 5.18 1.49 18.35
CA PHE A 66 3.74 1.43 18.52
C PHE A 66 3.03 1.43 17.17
N TYR A 67 1.81 0.92 17.17
CA TYR A 67 0.87 1.03 16.06
C TYR A 67 -0.28 1.92 16.50
N LYS A 68 -0.70 2.84 15.63
CA LYS A 68 -1.96 3.56 15.79
C LYS A 68 -3.05 2.67 15.22
N VAL A 69 -4.09 2.42 15.98
CA VAL A 69 -5.33 1.80 15.50
C VAL A 69 -6.44 2.84 15.68
N TYR A 70 -7.13 3.19 14.60
CA TYR A 70 -8.19 4.18 14.63
C TYR A 70 -9.46 3.54 15.16
N TYR A 71 -9.77 3.80 16.43
CA TYR A 71 -10.86 3.16 17.16
C TYR A 71 -12.19 3.14 16.40
N ASP A 72 -12.65 4.28 15.87
CA ASP A 72 -13.93 4.36 15.16
C ASP A 72 -13.95 3.46 13.92
N ASN A 73 -12.88 3.48 13.13
CA ASN A 73 -12.76 2.68 11.90
C ASN A 73 -12.58 1.18 12.23
N TRP A 74 -11.85 0.86 13.29
CA TRP A 74 -11.69 -0.51 13.77
C TRP A 74 -13.02 -1.10 14.25
N SER A 75 -13.77 -0.36 15.06
CA SER A 75 -15.10 -0.79 15.53
C SER A 75 -16.03 -1.02 14.34
N ASP A 76 -16.08 -0.09 13.40
CA ASP A 76 -16.89 -0.17 12.20
C ASP A 76 -16.62 -1.45 11.38
N ILE A 77 -15.34 -1.83 11.26
CA ILE A 77 -14.95 -3.06 10.55
C ILE A 77 -15.41 -4.31 11.28
N ILE A 78 -15.24 -4.37 12.60
CA ILE A 78 -15.66 -5.52 13.39
C ILE A 78 -17.17 -5.71 13.26
N ASP A 79 -17.93 -4.62 13.34
CA ASP A 79 -19.39 -4.65 13.31
C ASP A 79 -19.93 -4.93 11.89
N LYS A 80 -19.35 -4.32 10.85
CA LYS A 80 -19.90 -4.37 9.48
C LYS A 80 -19.27 -5.43 8.58
N LYS A 81 -17.97 -5.72 8.72
CA LYS A 81 -17.25 -6.62 7.79
C LYS A 81 -17.21 -8.07 8.28
N GLN A 82 -17.84 -8.38 9.43
CA GLN A 82 -17.99 -9.72 9.99
C GLN A 82 -16.69 -10.53 9.91
N LEU A 83 -15.62 -10.01 10.50
CA LEU A 83 -14.34 -10.70 10.47
C LEU A 83 -14.39 -11.97 11.31
N SER A 84 -13.89 -13.08 10.77
CA SER A 84 -13.68 -14.29 11.56
C SER A 84 -12.49 -14.10 12.51
N PHE A 85 -12.45 -14.86 13.60
CA PHE A 85 -11.31 -14.84 14.51
C PHE A 85 -9.99 -15.17 13.81
N GLN A 86 -10.01 -16.03 12.79
CA GLN A 86 -8.83 -16.34 11.98
C GLN A 86 -8.40 -15.14 11.14
N GLU A 87 -9.34 -14.41 10.52
CA GLU A 87 -9.03 -13.19 9.76
C GLU A 87 -8.44 -12.11 10.67
N ILE A 88 -8.99 -11.92 11.86
CA ILE A 88 -8.44 -11.01 12.88
C ILE A 88 -7.03 -11.45 13.26
N GLY A 89 -6.84 -12.74 13.55
CA GLY A 89 -5.53 -13.31 13.89
C GLY A 89 -4.49 -13.10 12.79
N VAL A 90 -4.87 -13.28 11.53
CA VAL A 90 -4.00 -13.02 10.38
C VAL A 90 -3.68 -11.53 10.26
N LEU A 91 -4.69 -10.64 10.31
CA LEU A 91 -4.47 -9.19 10.23
C LEU A 91 -3.50 -8.71 11.32
N MET A 92 -3.75 -9.10 12.58
CA MET A 92 -2.89 -8.77 13.72
C MET A 92 -1.48 -9.33 13.55
N SER A 93 -1.34 -10.52 12.97
CA SER A 93 -0.04 -11.13 12.67
C SER A 93 0.73 -10.38 11.58
N LEU A 94 0.02 -9.81 10.60
CA LEU A 94 0.62 -9.00 9.52
C LEU A 94 1.12 -7.64 10.00
N MET A 95 0.53 -7.08 11.07
CA MET A 95 0.92 -5.76 11.60
C MET A 95 2.41 -5.65 11.93
N ARG A 96 3.04 -6.75 12.35
CA ARG A 96 4.48 -6.77 12.68
C ARG A 96 5.42 -6.47 11.51
N PHE A 97 4.90 -6.52 10.29
CA PHE A 97 5.66 -6.27 9.06
C PHE A 97 5.44 -4.86 8.51
N ILE A 98 4.61 -4.03 9.15
CA ILE A 98 4.35 -2.67 8.67
C ILE A 98 5.62 -1.83 8.79
N ASN A 99 5.96 -1.14 7.71
CA ASN A 99 7.09 -0.23 7.67
C ASN A 99 6.82 1.06 8.46
N TRP A 100 7.87 1.79 8.84
CA TRP A 100 7.69 3.11 9.45
C TRP A 100 7.25 4.13 8.38
N GLU A 101 6.16 4.85 8.65
CA GLU A 101 5.54 5.87 7.79
C GLU A 101 5.03 5.35 6.44
N SER A 102 4.96 4.04 6.26
CA SER A 102 4.49 3.37 5.06
C SER A 102 3.81 2.07 5.46
N ASN A 103 2.64 1.80 4.88
CA ASN A 103 1.84 0.63 5.26
C ASN A 103 2.16 -0.62 4.44
N TYR A 104 3.19 -0.56 3.59
CA TYR A 104 3.74 -1.76 2.95
C TYR A 104 4.24 -2.76 4.00
N LEU A 105 3.98 -4.03 3.72
CA LEU A 105 4.53 -5.14 4.49
C LEU A 105 5.95 -5.41 4.03
N VAL A 106 6.91 -5.20 4.93
CA VAL A 106 8.35 -5.33 4.67
C VAL A 106 9.00 -6.33 5.63
N HIS A 107 10.10 -6.93 5.17
CA HIS A 107 10.88 -7.84 5.97
C HIS A 107 11.54 -7.06 7.14
N PRO A 108 11.35 -7.45 8.41
CA PRO A 108 11.79 -6.66 9.55
C PRO A 108 13.31 -6.43 9.63
N LYS A 109 14.11 -7.29 8.97
CA LYS A 109 15.58 -7.19 8.95
C LYS A 109 16.16 -6.60 7.68
N THR A 110 15.49 -6.70 6.54
CA THR A 110 16.07 -6.26 5.24
C THR A 110 15.39 -5.00 4.72
N GLY A 111 14.15 -4.73 5.16
CA GLY A 111 13.35 -3.61 4.69
C GLY A 111 12.73 -3.81 3.32
N GLU A 112 12.90 -4.99 2.71
CA GLU A 112 12.35 -5.32 1.39
C GLU A 112 10.87 -5.69 1.48
N ASN A 113 10.10 -5.38 0.44
CA ASN A 113 8.67 -5.71 0.38
C ASN A 113 8.47 -7.22 0.37
N LEU A 114 7.59 -7.71 1.25
CA LEU A 114 7.29 -9.13 1.37
C LEU A 114 6.26 -9.57 0.33
N ASN A 115 6.54 -10.70 -0.30
CA ASN A 115 5.56 -11.44 -1.10
C ASN A 115 4.84 -12.51 -0.25
N LEU A 116 3.85 -13.20 -0.85
CA LEU A 116 3.02 -14.17 -0.12
C LEU A 116 3.83 -15.34 0.45
N SER A 117 4.80 -15.84 -0.32
CA SER A 117 5.62 -16.99 0.04
C SER A 117 6.52 -16.65 1.23
N GLU A 118 7.06 -15.43 1.26
CA GLU A 118 7.88 -14.93 2.37
C GLU A 118 7.03 -14.70 3.62
N LEU A 119 5.85 -14.10 3.47
CA LEU A 119 4.90 -13.94 4.58
C LEU A 119 4.53 -15.30 5.19
N ALA A 120 4.18 -16.29 4.36
CA ALA A 120 3.83 -17.63 4.82
C ALA A 120 4.98 -18.30 5.59
N LYS A 121 6.22 -18.18 5.08
CA LYS A 121 7.42 -18.68 5.75
C LYS A 121 7.65 -18.01 7.10
N LEU A 122 7.55 -16.69 7.17
CA LEU A 122 7.75 -15.92 8.41
C LEU A 122 6.66 -16.19 9.45
N LEU A 123 5.42 -16.39 9.00
CA LEU A 123 4.26 -16.71 9.83
C LEU A 123 4.16 -18.21 10.17
N LYS A 124 5.04 -19.05 9.63
CA LYS A 124 5.06 -20.51 9.84
C LYS A 124 3.72 -21.15 9.47
N THR A 125 3.15 -20.74 8.35
CA THR A 125 1.89 -21.25 7.81
C THR A 125 2.05 -21.69 6.35
N SER A 126 1.07 -22.39 5.81
CA SER A 126 1.08 -22.76 4.40
C SER A 126 0.77 -21.54 3.53
N ARG A 127 1.35 -21.51 2.32
CA ARG A 127 1.09 -20.44 1.36
C ARG A 127 -0.38 -20.44 0.90
N SER A 128 -1.00 -21.61 0.77
CA SER A 128 -2.41 -21.72 0.36
C SER A 128 -3.35 -21.15 1.41
N ASP A 129 -3.13 -21.48 2.68
CA ASP A 129 -3.99 -21.01 3.77
C ASP A 129 -3.86 -19.50 3.91
N LEU A 130 -2.62 -18.98 3.91
CA LEU A 130 -2.40 -17.55 3.97
C LEU A 130 -3.01 -16.82 2.77
N SER A 131 -2.94 -17.39 1.56
CA SER A 131 -3.57 -16.81 0.36
C SER A 131 -5.06 -16.58 0.57
N GLN A 132 -5.78 -17.59 1.08
CA GLN A 132 -7.22 -17.48 1.29
C GLN A 132 -7.57 -16.36 2.27
N TYR A 133 -6.82 -16.21 3.35
CA TYR A 133 -7.06 -15.13 4.30
C TYR A 133 -6.69 -13.76 3.73
N VAL A 134 -5.57 -13.66 3.00
CA VAL A 134 -5.18 -12.42 2.31
C VAL A 134 -6.25 -12.00 1.29
N ASP A 135 -6.83 -12.94 0.56
CA ASP A 135 -7.91 -12.67 -0.40
C ASP A 135 -9.17 -12.14 0.30
N ARG A 136 -9.54 -12.72 1.44
CA ARG A 136 -10.68 -12.26 2.26
C ARG A 136 -10.43 -10.89 2.91
N LEU A 137 -9.22 -10.65 3.43
CA LEU A 137 -8.83 -9.34 3.95
C LEU A 137 -8.86 -8.28 2.84
N HIS A 138 -8.46 -8.66 1.63
CA HIS A 138 -8.54 -7.80 0.46
C HIS A 138 -9.97 -7.47 0.06
N SER A 139 -10.84 -8.47 -0.07
CA SER A 139 -12.26 -8.22 -0.41
C SER A 139 -12.98 -7.39 0.66
N LYS A 140 -12.56 -7.48 1.92
CA LYS A 140 -13.12 -6.69 3.03
C LYS A 140 -12.52 -5.28 3.15
N GLY A 141 -11.58 -4.90 2.28
CA GLY A 141 -11.01 -3.56 2.28
C GLY A 141 -9.89 -3.34 3.31
N LEU A 142 -9.36 -4.39 3.92
CA LEU A 142 -8.38 -4.31 5.00
C LEU A 142 -6.93 -4.33 4.49
N LEU A 143 -6.72 -4.85 3.28
CA LEU A 143 -5.42 -5.08 2.68
C LEU A 143 -5.49 -4.88 1.17
N ALA A 144 -4.57 -4.12 0.59
CA ALA A 144 -4.42 -3.97 -0.84
C ALA A 144 -3.31 -4.87 -1.37
N LYS A 145 -3.52 -5.43 -2.56
CA LYS A 145 -2.50 -6.16 -3.31
C LYS A 145 -1.92 -5.24 -4.36
N VAL A 146 -0.60 -5.11 -4.38
CA VAL A 146 0.13 -4.28 -5.34
C VAL A 146 0.94 -5.19 -6.23
N SER A 147 0.58 -5.24 -7.51
CA SER A 147 1.33 -5.98 -8.52
C SER A 147 2.46 -5.09 -9.07
N THR A 148 3.70 -5.51 -8.89
CA THR A 148 4.90 -4.80 -9.36
C THR A 148 5.32 -5.33 -10.72
N GLY A 149 4.66 -4.87 -11.79
CA GLY A 149 4.90 -5.39 -13.15
C GLY A 149 3.96 -6.55 -13.48
N GLY A 150 3.80 -6.84 -14.77
CA GLY A 150 2.73 -7.68 -15.34
C GLY A 150 2.69 -9.16 -14.89
N PRO A 151 2.17 -10.07 -15.72
CA PRO A 151 2.00 -11.47 -15.33
C PRO A 151 3.32 -12.12 -14.86
N GLY A 152 3.33 -12.65 -13.62
CA GLY A 152 4.47 -13.37 -13.05
C GLY A 152 5.27 -12.63 -11.99
N PHE A 153 5.03 -11.33 -11.78
CA PHE A 153 5.68 -10.60 -10.69
C PHE A 153 4.99 -10.86 -9.34
N PRO A 154 5.76 -10.97 -8.23
CA PRO A 154 5.19 -11.23 -6.93
C PRO A 154 4.39 -10.03 -6.43
N ASN A 155 3.13 -10.27 -6.03
CA ASN A 155 2.33 -9.23 -5.36
C ASN A 155 2.98 -8.84 -4.02
N HIS A 156 3.00 -7.54 -3.77
CA HIS A 156 3.25 -6.96 -2.46
C HIS A 156 1.93 -6.55 -1.80
N TYR A 157 1.99 -6.25 -0.52
CA TYR A 157 0.80 -6.03 0.29
C TYR A 157 0.92 -4.74 1.09
N ILE A 158 -0.18 -3.99 1.15
CA ILE A 158 -0.32 -2.78 1.97
C ILE A 158 -1.50 -3.01 2.91
N LEU A 159 -1.38 -2.67 4.20
CA LEU A 159 -2.53 -2.63 5.11
C LEU A 159 -3.26 -1.29 5.06
N ASN A 160 -4.58 -1.30 5.23
CA ASN A 160 -5.37 -0.09 5.10
C ASN A 160 -5.04 0.95 6.19
N SER A 161 -4.51 2.09 5.74
CA SER A 161 -4.09 3.19 6.61
C SER A 161 -5.25 3.97 7.22
N ASN A 162 -6.50 3.73 6.81
CA ASN A 162 -7.68 4.21 7.53
C ASN A 162 -7.91 3.44 8.84
N ILE A 163 -7.34 2.24 8.98
CA ILE A 163 -7.59 1.36 10.13
C ILE A 163 -6.42 1.41 11.10
N LEU A 164 -5.22 1.29 10.55
CA LEU A 164 -4.01 1.17 11.33
C LEU A 164 -2.82 1.80 10.62
N PHE A 165 -1.89 2.35 11.38
CA PHE A 165 -0.72 3.03 10.84
C PHE A 165 0.44 2.98 11.81
N ARG A 166 1.66 2.86 11.28
CA ARG A 166 2.89 2.96 12.06
C ARG A 166 3.66 4.20 11.63
N GLY A 167 3.62 5.25 12.43
CA GLY A 167 4.36 6.48 12.14
C GLY A 167 3.61 7.75 12.50
N ASN A 168 4.19 8.89 12.11
CA ASN A 168 3.64 10.22 12.36
C ASN A 168 3.20 10.94 11.09
N LYS A 169 3.96 10.76 10.00
CA LYS A 169 3.64 11.27 8.66
C LYS A 169 3.54 10.10 7.70
N ILE A 170 2.89 10.27 6.55
CA ILE A 170 2.92 9.25 5.50
C ILE A 170 4.04 9.57 4.53
N LYS A 171 4.80 8.54 4.12
CA LYS A 171 5.90 8.70 3.17
C LYS A 171 5.38 8.99 1.76
N ASP A 172 4.31 8.33 1.36
CA ASP A 172 3.68 8.45 0.05
C ASP A 172 2.15 8.42 0.24
N ILE A 173 1.48 9.53 -0.07
CA ILE A 173 0.03 9.65 0.09
C ILE A 173 -0.74 8.68 -0.82
N SER A 174 -0.13 8.21 -1.91
CA SER A 174 -0.76 7.26 -2.83
C SER A 174 -1.11 5.93 -2.15
N GLU A 175 -0.34 5.51 -1.13
CA GLU A 175 -0.61 4.32 -0.33
C GLU A 175 -1.96 4.43 0.39
N HIS A 176 -2.28 5.62 0.91
CA HIS A 176 -3.54 5.89 1.59
C HIS A 176 -4.70 6.03 0.60
N ILE A 177 -4.49 6.80 -0.48
CA ILE A 177 -5.51 7.02 -1.51
C ILE A 177 -5.92 5.71 -2.18
N ARG A 178 -5.02 4.71 -2.29
CA ARG A 178 -5.34 3.41 -2.89
C ARG A 178 -6.58 2.75 -2.27
N PHE A 179 -6.78 2.89 -0.97
CA PHE A 179 -7.94 2.31 -0.27
C PHE A 179 -9.26 3.05 -0.54
N THR A 180 -9.22 4.20 -1.20
CA THR A 180 -10.42 4.89 -1.70
C THR A 180 -10.79 4.49 -3.14
N LYS A 181 -9.85 3.90 -3.88
CA LYS A 181 -10.01 3.56 -5.31
C LYS A 181 -10.14 2.07 -5.58
N ASP A 182 -9.32 1.24 -4.92
CA ASP A 182 -9.11 -0.17 -5.30
C ASP A 182 -9.74 -1.18 -4.33
N CYS A 183 -10.28 -0.75 -3.19
CA CYS A 183 -10.64 -1.63 -2.08
C CYS A 183 -11.96 -1.18 -1.42
N GLU A 184 -12.96 -2.07 -1.30
CA GLU A 184 -14.34 -1.79 -0.88
C GLU A 184 -14.51 -1.42 0.62
N TYR A 185 -13.68 -0.51 1.15
CA TYR A 185 -13.88 0.02 2.50
C TYR A 185 -14.00 1.54 2.47
N THR A 186 -15.22 2.02 2.68
CA THR A 186 -15.49 3.40 3.05
C THR A 186 -15.33 3.53 4.56
N PRO A 187 -14.34 4.29 5.06
CA PRO A 187 -14.12 4.45 6.48
C PRO A 187 -15.28 5.22 7.14
N ALA A 188 -15.52 4.94 8.42
CA ALA A 188 -16.49 5.70 9.22
C ALA A 188 -15.99 7.13 9.50
N LYS A 189 -14.67 7.30 9.65
CA LYS A 189 -13.99 8.60 9.75
C LYS A 189 -12.80 8.66 8.82
N ASP A 190 -12.75 9.71 8.01
CA ASP A 190 -11.61 9.97 7.14
C ASP A 190 -10.37 10.33 7.96
N ILE A 191 -9.24 9.73 7.58
CA ILE A 191 -7.96 9.98 8.23
C ILE A 191 -7.08 10.80 7.29
N THR A 192 -6.73 12.03 7.67
CA THR A 192 -5.81 12.86 6.89
C THR A 192 -4.38 12.71 7.39
N TYR A 193 -3.46 12.43 6.47
CA TYR A 193 -2.02 12.38 6.76
C TYR A 193 -1.30 13.59 6.19
N LYS A 194 -0.28 14.07 6.90
CA LYS A 194 0.71 14.99 6.34
C LYS A 194 1.77 14.17 5.60
N GLU A 195 2.05 14.53 4.36
CA GLU A 195 3.13 13.90 3.59
C GLU A 195 4.50 14.31 4.14
N ARG A 196 5.47 13.41 4.01
CA ARG A 196 6.86 13.70 4.37
C ARG A 196 7.50 14.52 3.25
N GLU A 197 7.99 15.71 3.61
CA GLU A 197 8.79 16.59 2.73
C GLU A 197 10.01 15.89 2.12
#